data_AF-A0A9P7DCT5-F1
#
_entry.id   AF-A0A9P7DCT5-F1
#
_cell.length_a   1.000
_cell.length_b   1.000
_cell.length_c   1.000
_cell.angle_alpha   90.00
_cell.angle_beta   90.00
_cell.angle_gamma   90.00
#
_symmetry.space_group_name_H-M   'P 1'
#
loop_
_entity.id
_entity.type
_entity.pdbx_description
1 polymer ?
#
loop_
_entity_poly.entity_id
_entity_poly.type
_entity_poly.pdbx_seq_one_letter_code
_entity_poly.pdbx_strand_id
1 'polypeptide(L)'
;MPKKDAAPAIPDVHWSKDMTWSLLSEVKKDNNRLVLLGKQEKKENMSGDSKITVFQWIRAVVLPESYKLNLTATGKTVKWKYNHLTRKYRQHGKHLRTTGERIRGTDVEDNPSENEFFNSYVTVLGHMAKKTLHFQPPSNNEGDDVPPFTPSQHMQMQLLHDILTAAVPYHELSPSFESSQDPFALDMFHDDLGYDDGEKENASLLSQVIPVRHPPKPSLMSQDILERAKQRITKVPKKQGMEEVKSMDAINARADTEMMLKSRDLLLQEFTVGI
;
A
#
# COMPACT_ATOMS: atom_id res chain seq x y z
N MET A 1 9.11 39.07 40.87
CA MET A 1 9.27 38.06 39.80
C MET A 1 8.37 38.46 38.64
N PRO A 2 8.90 38.60 37.41
CA PRO A 2 8.08 38.93 36.25
C PRO A 2 7.08 37.79 36.00
N LYS A 3 5.79 38.14 35.91
CA LYS A 3 4.74 37.18 35.52
C LYS A 3 5.04 36.74 34.09
N LYS A 4 5.23 35.43 33.90
CA LYS A 4 5.40 34.81 32.59
C LYS A 4 4.09 35.01 31.85
N ASP A 5 4.05 35.94 30.91
CA ASP A 5 2.88 36.18 30.07
C ASP A 5 2.45 34.85 29.43
N ALA A 6 1.18 34.50 29.60
CA ALA A 6 0.63 33.25 29.11
C ALA A 6 0.87 33.18 27.59
N ALA A 7 1.55 32.13 27.13
CA ALA A 7 1.81 31.94 25.71
C ALA A 7 0.47 31.95 24.96
N PRO A 8 0.37 32.66 23.82
CA PRO A 8 -0.87 32.75 23.06
C PRO A 8 -1.35 31.34 22.71
N ALA A 9 -2.61 31.06 23.03
CA ALA A 9 -3.26 29.78 22.74
C ALA A 9 -3.16 29.52 21.23
N ILE A 10 -2.69 28.32 20.88
CA ILE A 10 -2.52 27.91 19.50
C ILE A 10 -3.92 27.69 18.92
N PRO A 11 -4.33 28.40 17.86
CA PRO A 11 -5.61 28.13 17.23
C PRO A 11 -5.63 26.71 16.70
N ASP A 12 -6.70 25.97 16.97
CA ASP A 12 -6.90 24.66 16.40
C ASP A 12 -7.01 24.78 14.88
N VAL A 13 -6.17 24.06 14.15
CA VAL A 13 -6.07 24.18 12.69
C VAL A 13 -7.01 23.16 12.06
N HIS A 14 -8.07 23.66 11.43
CA HIS A 14 -8.96 22.82 10.64
C HIS A 14 -8.28 22.42 9.32
N TRP A 15 -7.91 21.14 9.19
CA TRP A 15 -7.21 20.61 8.01
C TRP A 15 -8.19 20.26 6.89
N SER A 16 -8.31 21.13 5.89
CA SER A 16 -9.07 20.84 4.67
C SER A 16 -8.39 19.78 3.79
N LYS A 17 -9.14 19.26 2.82
CA LYS A 17 -8.62 18.32 1.79
C LYS A 17 -7.50 19.00 0.99
N ASP A 18 -7.68 20.25 0.58
CA ASP A 18 -6.70 20.99 -0.21
C ASP A 18 -5.40 21.26 0.56
N MET A 19 -5.48 21.60 1.85
CA MET A 19 -4.30 21.76 2.69
C MET A 19 -3.56 20.44 2.89
N THR A 20 -4.30 19.34 3.01
CA THR A 20 -3.71 17.99 3.10
C THR A 20 -2.97 17.63 1.82
N TRP A 21 -3.55 17.92 0.66
CA TRP A 21 -2.89 17.72 -0.63
C TRP A 21 -1.70 18.64 -0.84
N SER A 22 -1.80 19.91 -0.45
CA SER A 22 -0.71 20.88 -0.48
C SER A 22 0.47 20.43 0.41
N LEU A 23 0.20 19.91 1.60
CA LEU A 23 1.22 19.30 2.45
C LEU A 23 1.92 18.13 1.74
N LEU A 24 1.16 17.23 1.11
CA LEU A 24 1.71 16.10 0.39
C LEU A 24 2.53 16.52 -0.83
N SER A 25 2.11 17.55 -1.58
CA SER A 25 2.89 18.06 -2.71
C SER A 25 4.20 18.68 -2.26
N GLU A 26 4.20 19.44 -1.16
CA GLU A 26 5.43 20.01 -0.60
C GLU A 26 6.40 18.94 -0.09
N VAL A 27 5.89 17.89 0.56
CA VAL A 27 6.70 16.75 1.03
C VAL A 27 7.35 15.99 -0.14
N LYS A 28 6.68 15.93 -1.31
CA LYS A 28 7.16 15.24 -2.50
C LYS A 28 8.28 15.96 -3.24
N LYS A 29 8.48 17.26 -3.03
CA LYS A 29 9.58 18.01 -3.64
C LYS A 29 10.92 17.39 -3.26
N ASP A 30 11.85 17.27 -4.20
CA ASP A 30 13.09 16.51 -4.01
C ASP A 30 13.90 16.93 -2.77
N ASN A 31 14.05 18.24 -2.56
CA ASN A 31 14.76 18.79 -1.40
C ASN A 31 14.13 18.34 -0.07
N ASN A 32 12.80 18.34 0.02
CA ASN A 32 12.07 17.96 1.23
C ASN A 32 12.00 16.44 1.39
N ARG A 33 11.80 15.72 0.29
CA ARG A 33 11.71 14.26 0.24
C ARG A 33 12.97 13.61 0.81
N LEU A 34 14.15 14.06 0.38
CA LEU A 34 15.44 13.52 0.86
C LEU A 34 15.59 13.66 2.38
N VAL A 35 15.18 14.80 2.94
CA VAL A 35 15.29 15.07 4.39
C VAL A 35 14.23 14.32 5.20
N LEU A 36 13.00 14.24 4.70
CA LEU A 36 11.87 13.68 5.43
C LEU A 36 11.76 12.15 5.31
N LEU A 37 12.01 11.62 4.11
CA LEU A 37 11.87 10.19 3.79
C LEU A 37 13.23 9.46 3.70
N GLY A 38 14.34 10.19 3.71
CA GLY A 38 15.68 9.63 3.54
C GLY A 38 16.06 9.41 2.08
N LYS A 39 17.24 8.85 1.88
CA LYS A 39 17.76 8.48 0.56
C LYS A 39 17.01 7.26 0.02
N GLN A 40 16.59 7.31 -1.24
CA GLN A 40 16.13 6.11 -1.96
C GLN A 40 17.26 5.47 -2.74
N GLU A 41 18.22 6.26 -3.22
CA GLU A 41 19.37 5.76 -3.97
C GLU A 41 20.67 5.99 -3.19
N LYS A 42 21.62 5.05 -3.31
CA LYS A 42 22.92 5.12 -2.62
C LYS A 42 23.72 6.40 -2.98
N LYS A 43 23.52 6.95 -4.18
CA LYS A 43 24.23 8.12 -4.71
C LYS A 43 23.62 9.47 -4.33
N GLU A 44 22.44 9.50 -3.71
CA GLU A 44 21.82 10.76 -3.28
C GLU A 44 22.61 11.35 -2.10
N ASN A 45 22.98 12.62 -2.16
CA ASN A 45 23.55 13.33 -1.02
C ASN A 45 22.42 13.80 -0.10
N MET A 46 22.60 13.70 1.22
CA MET A 46 21.64 14.32 2.14
C MET A 46 21.75 15.85 1.99
N SER A 47 20.61 16.53 1.95
CA SER A 47 20.63 17.98 2.17
C SER A 47 21.14 18.22 3.60
N GLY A 48 21.87 19.32 3.80
CA GLY A 48 22.33 19.74 5.13
C GLY A 48 21.20 20.25 6.03
N ASP A 49 19.95 20.24 5.56
CA ASP A 49 18.82 20.79 6.28
C ASP A 49 18.28 19.82 7.32
N SER A 50 17.88 20.37 8.46
CA SER A 50 17.18 19.59 9.47
C SER A 50 15.70 19.37 9.08
N LYS A 51 15.11 18.26 9.54
CA LYS A 51 13.65 18.02 9.39
C LYS A 51 12.80 19.17 9.94
N ILE A 52 13.27 19.81 11.02
CA ILE A 52 12.58 20.96 11.62
C ILE A 52 12.53 22.11 10.62
N THR A 53 13.67 22.46 10.00
CA THR A 53 13.77 23.51 8.98
C THR A 53 12.83 23.24 7.81
N VAL A 54 12.78 22.00 7.33
CA VAL A 54 11.86 21.61 6.25
C VAL A 54 10.39 21.83 6.65
N PHE A 55 9.96 21.37 7.83
CA PHE A 55 8.59 21.65 8.29
C PHE A 55 8.31 23.16 8.49
N GLN A 56 9.34 23.95 8.83
CA GLN A 56 9.22 25.40 8.92
C GLN A 56 9.05 26.10 7.56
N TRP A 57 9.55 25.52 6.47
CA TRP A 57 9.29 26.00 5.11
C TRP A 57 7.93 25.53 4.61
N ILE A 58 7.60 24.25 4.80
CA ILE A 58 6.31 23.69 4.40
C ILE A 58 5.15 24.45 5.08
N ARG A 59 5.26 24.80 6.36
CA ARG A 59 4.22 25.60 7.04
C ARG A 59 3.99 26.97 6.39
N ALA A 60 5.02 27.60 5.81
CA ALA A 60 4.86 28.92 5.19
C ALA A 60 4.04 28.84 3.90
N VAL A 61 4.09 27.69 3.23
CA VAL A 61 3.31 27.40 2.01
C VAL A 61 1.90 26.92 2.34
N VAL A 62 1.77 25.95 3.26
CA VAL A 62 0.49 25.29 3.55
C VAL A 62 -0.42 26.14 4.44
N LEU A 63 0.16 27.01 5.27
CA LEU A 63 -0.51 27.72 6.36
C LEU A 63 -0.10 29.20 6.44
N PRO A 64 -0.20 29.98 5.34
CA PRO A 64 0.35 31.33 5.26
C PRO A 64 -0.27 32.32 6.27
N GLU A 65 -1.54 32.14 6.62
CA GLU A 65 -2.25 33.01 7.57
C GLU A 65 -1.77 32.77 9.01
N SER A 66 -1.76 31.51 9.44
CA SER A 66 -1.33 31.14 10.80
C SER A 66 0.18 31.29 11.03
N TYR A 67 0.97 31.33 9.95
CA TYR A 67 2.42 31.53 10.00
C TYR A 67 2.81 32.85 10.67
N LYS A 68 2.01 33.90 10.51
CA LYS A 68 2.27 35.23 11.09
C LYS A 68 2.05 35.28 12.61
N LEU A 69 1.26 34.36 13.15
CA LEU A 69 0.84 34.38 14.55
C LEU A 69 1.83 33.66 15.47
N ASN A 70 2.18 32.41 15.16
CA ASN A 70 3.05 31.62 16.02
C ASN A 70 3.86 30.60 15.21
N LEU A 71 5.09 30.98 14.87
CA LEU A 71 6.03 30.16 14.10
C LEU A 71 6.15 28.74 14.69
N THR A 72 6.55 28.63 15.95
CA THR A 72 6.89 27.35 16.58
C THR A 72 5.68 26.42 16.68
N ALA A 73 4.51 26.96 17.05
CA ALA A 73 3.28 26.20 17.17
C ALA A 73 2.85 25.61 15.81
N THR A 74 2.78 26.45 14.77
CA THR A 74 2.32 26.02 13.45
C THR A 74 3.24 24.94 12.86
N GLY A 75 4.55 25.03 13.10
CA GLY A 75 5.50 23.98 12.69
C GLY A 75 5.20 22.62 13.35
N LYS A 76 4.82 22.60 14.63
CA LYS A 76 4.41 21.38 15.33
C LYS A 76 3.12 20.80 14.74
N THR A 77 2.16 21.65 14.40
CA THR A 77 0.89 21.22 13.78
C THR A 77 1.11 20.54 12.43
N VAL A 78 1.99 21.10 11.58
CA VAL A 78 2.35 20.48 10.30
C VAL A 78 3.08 19.13 10.51
N LYS A 79 4.06 19.08 11.43
CA LYS A 79 4.76 17.82 11.79
C LYS A 79 3.76 16.75 12.24
N TRP A 80 2.82 17.13 13.12
CA TRP A 80 1.80 16.22 13.64
C TRP A 80 0.92 15.66 12.52
N LYS A 81 0.40 16.51 11.63
CA LYS A 81 -0.43 16.08 10.51
C LYS A 81 0.32 15.15 9.56
N TYR A 82 1.58 15.48 9.22
CA TYR A 82 2.44 14.61 8.40
C TYR A 82 2.64 13.22 9.03
N ASN A 83 2.95 13.17 10.33
CA ASN A 83 3.11 11.92 11.07
C ASN A 83 1.82 11.10 11.09
N HIS A 84 0.67 11.77 11.30
CA HIS A 84 -0.64 11.14 11.26
C HIS A 84 -0.92 10.48 9.91
N LEU A 85 -0.71 11.19 8.80
CA LEU A 85 -0.87 10.68 7.44
C LEU A 85 0.05 9.49 7.17
N THR A 86 1.32 9.59 7.58
CA THR A 86 2.30 8.50 7.44
C THR A 86 1.86 7.25 8.19
N ARG A 87 1.33 7.41 9.42
CA ARG A 87 0.82 6.30 10.23
C ARG A 87 -0.40 5.64 9.58
N LYS A 88 -1.35 6.43 9.10
CA LYS A 88 -2.54 5.93 8.38
C LYS A 88 -2.16 5.19 7.11
N TYR A 89 -1.28 5.76 6.30
CA TYR A 89 -0.77 5.09 5.09
C TYR A 89 -0.11 3.74 5.41
N ARG A 90 0.73 3.69 6.45
CA ARG A 90 1.34 2.42 6.90
C ARG A 90 0.30 1.41 7.37
N GLN A 91 -0.74 1.83 8.08
CA GLN A 91 -1.84 0.95 8.49
C GLN A 91 -2.57 0.37 7.28
N HIS A 92 -2.93 1.20 6.30
CA HIS A 92 -3.55 0.73 5.06
C HIS A 92 -2.63 -0.20 4.27
N GLY A 93 -1.34 0.13 4.14
CA GLY A 93 -0.36 -0.74 3.50
C GLY A 93 -0.19 -2.08 4.20
N LYS A 94 -0.20 -2.12 5.54
CA LYS A 94 -0.22 -3.37 6.32
C LYS A 94 -1.48 -4.17 6.03
N HIS A 95 -2.65 -3.54 6.10
CA HIS A 95 -3.92 -4.18 5.81
C HIS A 95 -3.93 -4.78 4.40
N LEU A 96 -3.51 -4.02 3.38
CA LEU A 96 -3.41 -4.51 2.00
C LEU A 96 -2.46 -5.72 1.86
N ARG A 97 -1.36 -5.76 2.63
CA ARG A 97 -0.43 -6.90 2.63
C ARG A 97 -1.03 -8.13 3.31
N THR A 98 -1.71 -7.95 4.45
CA THR A 98 -2.35 -9.05 5.18
C THR A 98 -3.53 -9.61 4.39
N THR A 99 -4.31 -8.72 3.79
CA THR A 99 -5.48 -9.02 2.98
C THR A 99 -5.11 -9.38 1.53
N GLY A 100 -3.84 -9.72 1.27
CA GLY A 100 -3.43 -10.50 0.09
C GLY A 100 -4.17 -11.84 -0.02
N GLU A 101 -4.85 -12.28 1.06
CA GLU A 101 -6.02 -13.15 0.97
C GLU A 101 -7.20 -12.40 0.36
N ARG A 102 -7.45 -12.66 -0.93
CA ARG A 102 -8.70 -12.40 -1.67
C ARG A 102 -9.86 -12.09 -0.72
N ILE A 103 -10.19 -10.80 -0.53
CA ILE A 103 -11.41 -10.38 0.19
C ILE A 103 -12.56 -11.04 -0.54
N ARG A 104 -13.05 -12.16 -0.02
CA ARG A 104 -14.36 -12.66 -0.38
C ARG A 104 -15.30 -11.66 0.24
N GLY A 105 -15.80 -10.73 -0.58
CA GLY A 105 -16.82 -9.78 -0.15
C GLY A 105 -17.91 -10.55 0.56
N THR A 106 -17.96 -10.39 1.88
CA THR A 106 -19.17 -10.68 2.61
C THR A 106 -20.09 -9.55 2.23
N ASP A 107 -21.12 -9.90 1.46
CA ASP A 107 -22.25 -9.05 1.12
C ASP A 107 -22.75 -8.39 2.42
N VAL A 108 -22.39 -7.13 2.63
CA VAL A 108 -22.94 -6.31 3.72
C VAL A 108 -23.63 -5.12 3.08
N GLU A 109 -24.92 -5.09 3.36
CA GLU A 109 -25.93 -4.16 2.87
C GLU A 109 -25.61 -2.68 3.11
N ASP A 110 -26.07 -1.87 2.16
CA ASP A 110 -26.40 -0.45 2.21
C ASP A 110 -26.09 0.30 3.51
N ASN A 111 -24.93 0.97 3.53
CA ASN A 111 -24.79 2.21 4.29
C ASN A 111 -23.77 3.14 3.61
N PRO A 112 -24.21 4.20 2.91
CA PRO A 112 -23.32 5.16 2.25
C PRO A 112 -22.81 6.18 3.28
N SER A 113 -21.76 5.81 4.04
CA SER A 113 -20.96 6.77 4.80
C SER A 113 -19.77 7.20 3.94
N GLU A 114 -19.56 8.51 3.81
CA GLU A 114 -18.65 9.27 2.91
C GLU A 114 -17.14 8.97 3.01
N ASN A 115 -16.75 7.79 3.50
CA ASN A 115 -15.39 7.28 3.30
C ASN A 115 -15.35 6.56 1.96
N GLU A 116 -15.13 7.34 0.90
CA GLU A 116 -14.79 6.87 -0.44
C GLU A 116 -13.56 5.95 -0.32
N PHE A 117 -13.83 4.66 -0.17
CA PHE A 117 -12.83 3.61 -0.08
C PHE A 117 -12.05 3.61 -1.40
N PHE A 118 -10.76 3.95 -1.31
CA PHE A 118 -9.80 3.70 -2.39
C PHE A 118 -9.69 2.18 -2.61
N ASN A 119 -10.56 1.63 -3.45
CA ASN A 119 -10.42 0.30 -4.01
C ASN A 119 -9.34 0.33 -5.12
N SER A 120 -8.09 0.63 -4.76
CA SER A 120 -6.98 0.40 -5.68
C SER A 120 -6.59 -1.07 -5.57
N TYR A 121 -6.93 -1.84 -6.60
CA TYR A 121 -6.40 -3.20 -6.77
C TYR A 121 -4.89 -3.11 -7.01
N VAL A 122 -4.09 -3.27 -5.96
CA VAL A 122 -2.67 -3.57 -6.14
C VAL A 122 -2.61 -5.05 -6.52
N THR A 123 -2.48 -5.33 -7.81
CA THR A 123 -2.13 -6.67 -8.29
C THR A 123 -0.74 -6.97 -7.74
N VAL A 124 -0.69 -7.66 -6.60
CA VAL A 124 0.54 -8.19 -6.06
C VAL A 124 0.96 -9.31 -7.02
N LEU A 125 1.68 -8.94 -8.09
CA LEU A 125 2.65 -9.82 -8.73
C LEU A 125 3.72 -10.07 -7.67
N GLY A 126 3.41 -11.04 -6.80
CA GLY A 126 4.21 -11.36 -5.63
C GLY A 126 5.65 -11.62 -6.03
N HIS A 127 6.55 -10.89 -5.38
CA HIS A 127 7.97 -11.20 -5.36
C HIS A 127 8.13 -12.71 -5.13
N MET A 128 8.81 -13.34 -6.09
CA MET A 128 9.17 -14.75 -6.11
C MET A 128 9.81 -15.18 -4.77
N ALA A 129 9.01 -15.63 -3.82
CA ALA A 129 9.40 -16.82 -3.08
C ALA A 129 9.53 -17.89 -4.16
N LYS A 130 10.73 -18.41 -4.37
CA LYS A 130 10.98 -19.58 -5.21
C LYS A 130 10.08 -20.71 -4.69
N LYS A 131 8.85 -20.77 -5.19
CA LYS A 131 7.98 -21.93 -5.02
C LYS A 131 8.54 -22.93 -6.01
N THR A 132 9.61 -23.60 -5.60
CA THR A 132 9.99 -24.85 -6.22
C THR A 132 8.77 -25.73 -6.07
N LEU A 133 8.03 -25.90 -7.17
CA LEU A 133 6.90 -26.79 -7.20
C LEU A 133 7.49 -28.19 -7.16
N HIS A 134 7.71 -28.68 -5.94
CA HIS A 134 8.15 -30.04 -5.71
C HIS A 134 6.99 -30.95 -6.09
N PHE A 135 7.02 -31.43 -7.33
CA PHE A 135 6.27 -32.62 -7.69
C PHE A 135 6.88 -33.77 -6.91
N GLN A 136 6.21 -34.16 -5.83
CA GLN A 136 6.51 -35.42 -5.19
C GLN A 136 5.93 -36.51 -6.10
N PRO A 137 6.76 -37.34 -6.76
CA PRO A 137 6.23 -38.46 -7.52
C PRO A 137 5.38 -39.31 -6.55
N PRO A 138 4.24 -39.85 -7.01
CA PRO A 138 3.39 -40.69 -6.17
C PRO A 138 4.27 -41.79 -5.56
N SER A 139 4.25 -41.90 -4.24
CA SER A 139 5.03 -42.89 -3.50
C SER A 139 4.70 -44.28 -4.01
N ASN A 140 5.73 -45.10 -4.26
CA ASN A 140 5.65 -46.49 -4.71
C ASN A 140 5.01 -47.42 -3.66
N ASN A 141 3.79 -47.12 -3.20
CA ASN A 141 2.97 -48.12 -2.54
C ASN A 141 2.49 -49.06 -3.65
N GLU A 142 3.18 -50.19 -3.74
CA GLU A 142 2.82 -51.36 -4.54
C GLU A 142 1.39 -51.77 -4.17
N GLY A 143 0.39 -51.38 -4.95
CA GLY A 143 -0.98 -51.84 -4.69
C GLY A 143 -2.12 -51.21 -5.46
N ASP A 144 -1.99 -50.02 -6.04
CA ASP A 144 -3.10 -49.36 -6.72
C ASP A 144 -2.74 -48.89 -8.14
N ASP A 145 -3.53 -49.35 -9.11
CA ASP A 145 -3.55 -48.94 -10.51
C ASP A 145 -3.87 -47.44 -10.65
N VAL A 146 -2.90 -46.58 -10.33
CA VAL A 146 -2.99 -45.16 -10.68
C VAL A 146 -2.71 -45.04 -12.17
N PRO A 147 -3.70 -44.61 -12.99
CA PRO A 147 -3.50 -44.53 -14.42
C PRO A 147 -2.36 -43.55 -14.73
N PRO A 148 -1.42 -43.92 -15.62
CA PRO A 148 -0.35 -43.03 -16.03
C PRO A 148 -0.95 -41.73 -16.58
N PHE A 149 -0.20 -40.63 -16.44
CA PHE A 149 -0.58 -39.36 -17.06
C PHE A 149 -0.98 -39.58 -18.51
N THR A 150 -2.15 -39.07 -18.87
CA THR A 150 -2.58 -39.11 -20.26
C THR A 150 -1.59 -38.32 -21.13
N PRO A 151 -1.41 -38.69 -22.41
CA PRO A 151 -0.53 -37.93 -23.32
C PRO A 151 -0.85 -36.43 -23.35
N SER A 152 -2.14 -36.07 -23.21
CA SER A 152 -2.58 -34.66 -23.15
C SER A 152 -2.07 -33.93 -21.90
N GLN A 153 -2.03 -34.58 -20.74
CA GLN A 153 -1.50 -33.97 -19.51
C GLN A 153 0.02 -33.79 -19.60
N HIS A 154 0.71 -34.74 -20.21
CA HIS A 154 2.15 -34.64 -20.46
C HIS A 154 2.46 -33.45 -21.37
N MET A 155 1.70 -33.31 -22.46
CA MET A 155 1.86 -32.19 -23.40
C MET A 155 1.56 -30.83 -22.75
N GLN A 156 0.57 -30.74 -21.85
CA GLN A 156 0.29 -29.52 -21.08
C GLN A 156 1.42 -29.17 -20.10
N MET A 157 1.97 -30.14 -19.39
CA MET A 157 3.12 -29.89 -18.49
C MET A 157 4.35 -29.43 -19.27
N GLN A 158 4.60 -30.05 -20.42
CA GLN A 158 5.74 -29.70 -21.27
C GLN A 158 5.60 -28.28 -21.84
N LEU A 159 4.41 -27.91 -22.33
CA LEU A 159 4.13 -26.56 -22.80
C LEU A 159 4.36 -25.51 -21.69
N LEU A 160 3.93 -25.82 -20.46
CA LEU A 160 4.12 -24.93 -19.32
C LEU A 160 5.59 -24.76 -18.97
N HIS A 161 6.36 -25.85 -19.02
CA HIS A 161 7.81 -25.82 -18.84
C HIS A 161 8.48 -24.94 -19.90
N ASP A 162 8.14 -25.14 -21.18
CA ASP A 162 8.72 -24.38 -22.29
C ASP A 162 8.41 -22.88 -22.22
N ILE A 163 7.18 -22.52 -21.84
CA ILE A 163 6.80 -21.11 -21.61
C ILE A 163 7.61 -20.50 -20.46
N LEU A 164 7.76 -21.24 -19.34
CA LEU A 164 8.54 -20.77 -18.21
C LEU A 164 10.03 -20.64 -18.53
N THR A 165 10.60 -21.56 -19.32
CA THR A 165 12.00 -21.48 -19.77
C THR A 165 12.22 -20.35 -20.77
N ALA A 166 11.32 -20.19 -21.75
CA ALA A 166 11.40 -19.14 -22.76
C ALA A 166 11.20 -17.73 -22.20
N ALA A 167 10.52 -17.60 -21.05
CA ALA A 167 10.34 -16.33 -20.33
C ALA A 167 11.57 -15.90 -19.50
N VAL A 168 12.65 -16.69 -19.47
CA VAL A 168 13.92 -16.36 -18.80
C VAL A 168 15.03 -15.98 -19.80
N PRO A 169 14.90 -14.92 -20.62
CA PRO A 169 16.06 -14.28 -21.21
C PRO A 169 16.28 -12.92 -20.50
N TYR A 170 17.51 -12.69 -20.04
CA TYR A 170 18.05 -11.41 -19.54
C TYR A 170 17.95 -11.05 -18.05
N HIS A 171 18.28 -11.99 -17.15
CA HIS A 171 18.80 -11.58 -15.83
C HIS A 171 20.08 -12.34 -15.47
N GLU A 172 21.17 -12.07 -16.20
CA GLU A 172 22.54 -12.46 -15.84
C GLU A 172 23.23 -11.51 -14.85
N LEU A 173 22.47 -10.67 -14.14
CA LEU A 173 23.00 -9.96 -12.98
C LEU A 173 22.14 -10.33 -11.79
N SER A 174 22.52 -11.40 -11.11
CA SER A 174 22.10 -11.64 -9.72
C SER A 174 22.53 -10.42 -8.90
N PRO A 175 21.63 -9.57 -8.40
CA PRO A 175 21.98 -8.78 -7.25
C PRO A 175 22.05 -9.79 -6.11
N SER A 176 23.25 -10.01 -5.57
CA SER A 176 23.36 -10.54 -4.21
C SER A 176 22.61 -9.57 -3.30
N PHE A 177 21.33 -9.83 -3.06
CA PHE A 177 20.59 -9.19 -1.99
C PHE A 177 20.97 -9.95 -0.73
N GLU A 178 22.08 -9.53 -0.14
CA GLU A 178 22.28 -9.71 1.29
C GLU A 178 20.98 -9.25 1.96
N SER A 179 20.31 -10.18 2.61
CA SER A 179 19.19 -9.88 3.48
C SER A 179 19.74 -9.01 4.60
N SER A 180 19.74 -7.69 4.40
CA SER A 180 19.74 -6.75 5.50
C SER A 180 18.49 -7.07 6.31
N GLN A 181 18.66 -7.89 7.34
CA GLN A 181 17.90 -7.74 8.56
C GLN A 181 18.02 -6.27 8.91
N ASP A 182 17.03 -5.47 8.53
CA ASP A 182 17.00 -4.04 8.80
C ASP A 182 16.85 -3.88 10.31
N PRO A 183 17.94 -3.59 11.05
CA PRO A 183 17.87 -3.44 12.50
C PRO A 183 17.24 -2.08 12.86
N PHE A 184 16.95 -1.22 11.87
CA PHE A 184 16.43 0.13 12.08
C PHE A 184 14.91 0.24 11.90
N ALA A 185 14.23 -0.83 11.47
CA ALA A 185 12.78 -0.81 11.27
C ALA A 185 11.96 -0.79 12.58
N LEU A 186 12.58 -1.06 13.73
CA LEU A 186 11.86 -1.09 15.02
C LEU A 186 12.16 0.07 15.98
N ASP A 187 13.30 0.76 15.86
CA ASP A 187 13.76 1.63 16.96
C ASP A 187 13.70 3.14 16.68
N MET A 188 13.36 3.55 15.46
CA MET A 188 13.58 4.94 15.05
C MET A 188 12.39 5.89 15.23
N PHE A 189 11.41 5.61 16.11
CA PHE A 189 10.39 6.59 16.52
C PHE A 189 9.79 6.29 17.92
N HIS A 190 10.63 6.03 18.92
CA HIS A 190 10.32 6.47 20.28
C HIS A 190 10.68 7.97 20.39
N ASP A 191 10.01 8.81 19.61
CA ASP A 191 9.91 10.23 19.97
C ASP A 191 8.98 10.23 21.19
N ASP A 192 9.62 10.23 22.35
CA ASP A 192 9.13 10.55 23.68
C ASP A 192 8.33 11.86 23.64
N LEU A 193 7.12 11.80 23.10
CA LEU A 193 6.06 12.73 23.42
C LEU A 193 5.46 12.20 24.72
N GLY A 194 6.12 12.51 25.82
CA GLY A 194 5.61 12.35 27.17
C GLY A 194 4.24 13.00 27.29
N TYR A 195 3.22 12.21 26.99
CA TYR A 195 1.93 12.31 27.64
C TYR A 195 2.10 11.54 28.93
N ASP A 196 2.36 12.29 29.99
CA ASP A 196 2.18 11.86 31.38
C ASP A 196 0.69 11.58 31.58
N ASP A 197 0.26 10.36 31.20
CA ASP A 197 -1.03 9.80 31.58
C ASP A 197 -0.77 8.88 32.77
N GLY A 198 -1.13 9.40 33.93
CA GLY A 198 -0.87 8.79 35.23
C GLY A 198 -1.52 7.42 35.38
N GLU A 199 -0.72 6.52 35.93
CA GLU A 199 -1.11 5.43 36.84
C GLU A 199 -2.34 4.59 36.49
N LYS A 200 -2.08 3.34 36.09
CA LYS A 200 -2.59 2.19 36.86
C LYS A 200 -1.87 0.91 36.50
N GLU A 201 -1.02 0.49 37.44
CA GLU A 201 -0.56 -0.88 37.58
C GLU A 201 -1.78 -1.79 37.75
N ASN A 202 -1.90 -2.80 36.89
CA ASN A 202 -2.62 -4.02 37.22
C ASN A 202 -1.87 -5.19 36.58
N ALA A 203 -1.03 -5.81 37.40
CA ALA A 203 -0.47 -7.12 37.14
C ALA A 203 -1.62 -8.13 37.04
N SER A 204 -1.80 -8.74 35.87
CA SER A 204 -2.72 -9.87 35.71
C SER A 204 -1.94 -11.09 35.24
N LEU A 205 -2.00 -12.11 36.10
CA LEU A 205 -1.31 -13.38 36.04
C LEU A 205 -1.62 -14.15 34.75
N LEU A 206 -0.56 -14.61 34.10
CA LEU A 206 -0.58 -15.61 33.04
C LEU A 206 -1.19 -16.92 33.58
N SER A 207 -2.44 -17.24 33.18
CA SER A 207 -2.93 -18.61 33.20
C SER A 207 -2.77 -19.22 31.81
N GLN A 208 -1.88 -20.20 31.71
CA GLN A 208 -1.72 -21.03 30.52
C GLN A 208 -2.95 -21.93 30.36
N VAL A 209 -3.79 -21.64 29.37
CA VAL A 209 -4.86 -22.53 28.93
C VAL A 209 -4.30 -23.45 27.84
N ILE A 210 -4.25 -24.74 28.14
CA ILE A 210 -3.88 -25.80 27.19
C ILE A 210 -4.98 -25.90 26.13
N PRO A 211 -4.67 -25.74 24.81
CA PRO A 211 -5.68 -25.82 23.77
C PRO A 211 -6.11 -27.28 23.56
N VAL A 212 -7.32 -27.60 24.01
CA VAL A 212 -8.00 -28.86 23.70
C VAL A 212 -8.28 -28.91 22.20
N ARG A 213 -7.55 -29.77 21.48
CA ARG A 213 -7.75 -30.02 20.05
C ARG A 213 -9.04 -30.82 19.87
N HIS A 214 -10.11 -30.16 19.45
CA HIS A 214 -11.29 -30.85 18.96
C HIS A 214 -11.09 -31.30 17.50
N PRO A 215 -11.54 -32.52 17.13
CA PRO A 215 -11.55 -32.94 15.74
C PRO A 215 -12.46 -32.00 14.93
N PRO A 216 -12.03 -31.59 13.72
CA PRO A 216 -12.80 -30.67 12.89
C PRO A 216 -14.18 -31.26 12.59
N LYS A 217 -15.22 -30.51 12.92
CA LYS A 217 -16.61 -30.89 12.64
C LYS A 217 -16.77 -31.03 11.11
N PRO A 218 -17.42 -32.11 10.64
CA PRO A 218 -17.73 -32.25 9.22
C PRO A 218 -18.58 -31.06 8.78
N SER A 219 -18.07 -30.31 7.80
CA SER A 219 -18.76 -29.16 7.21
C SER A 219 -20.03 -29.64 6.49
N LEU A 220 -21.18 -29.43 7.13
CA LEU A 220 -22.50 -29.51 6.49
C LEU A 220 -22.67 -28.30 5.57
N MET A 221 -21.98 -28.34 4.43
CA MET A 221 -22.19 -27.38 3.36
C MET A 221 -23.54 -27.72 2.72
N SER A 222 -24.54 -26.87 2.92
CA SER A 222 -25.88 -27.14 2.41
C SER A 222 -25.88 -27.16 0.88
N GLN A 223 -26.71 -28.02 0.32
CA GLN A 223 -26.83 -28.21 -1.13
C GLN A 223 -27.17 -26.90 -1.87
N ASP A 224 -27.89 -26.00 -1.19
CA ASP A 224 -28.22 -24.66 -1.66
C ASP A 224 -26.98 -23.76 -1.88
N ILE A 225 -25.96 -23.86 -1.00
CA ILE A 225 -24.68 -23.14 -1.20
C ILE A 225 -23.96 -23.67 -2.45
N LEU A 226 -24.05 -24.97 -2.71
CA LEU A 226 -23.43 -25.61 -3.87
C LEU A 226 -24.10 -25.17 -5.18
N GLU A 227 -25.43 -25.05 -5.21
CA GLU A 227 -26.17 -24.60 -6.39
C GLU A 227 -25.94 -23.11 -6.69
N ARG A 228 -25.93 -22.25 -5.66
CA ARG A 228 -25.57 -20.84 -5.84
C ARG A 228 -24.15 -20.67 -6.35
N ALA A 229 -23.21 -21.49 -5.90
CA ALA A 229 -21.84 -21.49 -6.43
C ALA A 229 -21.81 -21.89 -7.92
N LYS A 230 -22.57 -22.90 -8.35
CA LYS A 230 -22.68 -23.31 -9.76
C LYS A 230 -23.30 -22.23 -10.65
N GLN A 231 -24.34 -21.54 -10.17
CA GLN A 231 -24.94 -20.40 -10.89
C GLN A 231 -23.96 -19.23 -11.06
N ARG A 232 -23.07 -19.00 -10.09
CA ARG A 232 -22.05 -17.94 -10.19
C ARG A 232 -20.93 -18.31 -11.18
N ILE A 233 -20.56 -19.59 -11.28
CA ILE A 233 -19.53 -20.07 -12.24
C ILE A 233 -20.02 -20.02 -13.69
N THR A 234 -21.32 -20.21 -13.93
CA THR A 234 -21.89 -20.16 -15.29
C THR A 234 -22.00 -18.73 -15.85
N LYS A 235 -21.91 -17.70 -15.00
CA LYS A 235 -21.88 -16.28 -15.39
C LYS A 235 -20.46 -15.72 -15.56
N VAL A 236 -19.44 -16.55 -15.70
CA VAL A 236 -18.09 -16.04 -15.99
C VAL A 236 -18.10 -15.47 -17.41
N PRO A 237 -17.78 -14.17 -17.59
CA PRO A 237 -17.68 -13.57 -18.91
C PRO A 237 -16.75 -14.40 -19.79
N LYS A 238 -17.15 -14.61 -21.05
CA LYS A 238 -16.35 -15.32 -22.03
C LYS A 238 -14.95 -14.68 -22.05
N LYS A 239 -13.91 -15.47 -21.79
CA LYS A 239 -12.52 -14.99 -21.77
C LYS A 239 -12.26 -14.22 -23.07
N GLN A 240 -12.08 -12.91 -22.94
CA GLN A 240 -11.65 -12.07 -24.04
C GLN A 240 -10.30 -12.58 -24.52
N GLY A 241 -10.16 -12.70 -25.84
CA GLY A 241 -8.96 -13.24 -26.47
C GLY A 241 -7.75 -12.32 -26.23
N MET A 242 -6.55 -12.90 -26.21
CA MET A 242 -5.30 -12.17 -25.96
C MET A 242 -5.01 -11.02 -26.95
N GLU A 243 -5.70 -10.95 -28.09
CA GLU A 243 -5.53 -9.86 -29.05
C GLU A 243 -6.19 -8.54 -28.60
N GLU A 244 -7.20 -8.55 -27.72
CA GLU A 244 -7.83 -7.32 -27.23
C GLU A 244 -6.94 -6.54 -26.23
N VAL A 245 -5.99 -7.21 -25.57
CA VAL A 245 -5.13 -6.57 -24.55
C VAL A 245 -4.18 -5.55 -25.18
N LYS A 246 -3.72 -5.78 -26.42
CA LYS A 246 -2.87 -4.82 -27.16
C LYS A 246 -3.64 -3.55 -27.55
N SER A 247 -4.97 -3.59 -27.58
CA SER A 247 -5.78 -2.41 -27.88
C SER A 247 -5.86 -1.44 -26.71
N MET A 248 -5.70 -1.90 -25.48
CA MET A 248 -5.89 -1.06 -24.29
C MET A 248 -4.76 -0.01 -24.15
N ASP A 249 -3.52 -0.41 -24.43
CA ASP A 249 -2.36 0.49 -24.38
C ASP A 249 -2.46 1.62 -25.42
N ALA A 250 -2.96 1.30 -26.62
CA ALA A 250 -3.20 2.29 -27.67
C ALA A 250 -4.32 3.27 -27.29
N ILE A 251 -5.36 2.81 -26.59
CA ILE A 251 -6.45 3.66 -26.09
C ILE A 251 -5.92 4.62 -25.01
N ASN A 252 -5.12 4.11 -24.06
CA ASN A 252 -4.53 4.92 -22.99
C ASN A 252 -3.56 5.97 -23.55
N ALA A 253 -2.67 5.58 -24.46
CA ALA A 253 -1.73 6.51 -25.11
C ALA A 253 -2.48 7.63 -25.88
N ARG A 254 -3.59 7.28 -26.55
CA ARG A 254 -4.43 8.27 -27.22
C ARG A 254 -5.07 9.25 -26.22
N ALA A 255 -5.61 8.77 -25.11
CA ALA A 255 -6.20 9.61 -24.08
C ALA A 255 -5.20 10.61 -23.48
N ASP A 256 -3.96 10.18 -23.25
CA ASP A 256 -2.90 11.04 -22.73
C ASP A 256 -2.54 12.17 -23.72
N THR A 257 -2.42 11.85 -25.01
CA THR A 257 -2.15 12.88 -26.04
C THR A 257 -3.28 13.88 -26.17
N GLU A 258 -4.53 13.43 -26.07
CA GLU A 258 -5.70 14.32 -26.13
C GLU A 258 -5.77 15.24 -24.91
N MET A 259 -5.43 14.74 -23.73
CA MET A 259 -5.36 15.54 -22.51
C MET A 259 -4.29 16.63 -22.61
N MET A 260 -3.10 16.29 -23.12
CA MET A 260 -2.03 17.27 -23.33
C MET A 260 -2.42 18.39 -24.31
N LEU A 261 -3.11 18.06 -25.40
CA LEU A 261 -3.61 19.05 -26.35
C LEU A 261 -4.62 20.00 -25.70
N LYS A 262 -5.58 19.46 -24.92
CA LYS A 262 -6.55 20.28 -24.18
C LYS A 262 -5.88 21.20 -23.16
N SER A 263 -4.87 20.71 -22.43
CA SER A 263 -4.09 21.55 -21.52
C SER A 263 -3.35 22.67 -22.25
N ARG A 264 -2.77 22.40 -23.43
CA ARG A 264 -2.11 23.42 -24.24
C ARG A 264 -3.10 24.48 -24.74
N ASP A 265 -4.29 24.07 -25.17
CA ASP A 265 -5.33 24.99 -25.66
C ASP A 265 -5.83 25.91 -24.53
N LEU A 266 -6.03 25.37 -23.32
CA LEU A 266 -6.36 26.16 -22.12
C LEU A 266 -5.27 27.21 -21.80
N LEU A 267 -4.00 26.81 -21.81
CA LEU A 267 -2.89 27.75 -21.56
C LEU A 267 -2.80 28.86 -22.61
N LEU A 268 -3.06 28.54 -23.89
CA LEU A 268 -3.12 29.55 -24.94
C LEU A 268 -4.29 30.50 -24.74
N GLN A 269 -5.44 29.99 -24.31
CA GLN A 269 -6.59 30.81 -23.99
C GLN A 269 -6.28 31.77 -22.82
N GLU A 270 -5.69 31.28 -21.73
CA GLU A 270 -5.25 32.12 -20.60
C GLU A 270 -4.29 33.22 -21.05
N PHE A 271 -3.29 32.87 -21.87
CA PHE A 271 -2.33 33.83 -22.43
C PHE A 271 -3.01 34.92 -23.28
N THR A 272 -4.01 34.57 -24.10
CA THR A 272 -4.74 35.55 -24.92
C THR A 272 -5.60 36.51 -24.09
N VAL A 273 -6.07 36.07 -22.92
CA VAL A 273 -6.87 36.89 -22.00
C VAL A 273 -5.98 37.74 -21.08
N GLY A 274 -4.66 37.50 -21.07
CA GLY A 274 -3.70 38.22 -20.24
C GLY A 274 -3.77 37.85 -18.76
N ILE A 275 -4.20 36.61 -18.47
CA ILE A 275 -4.14 35.96 -17.16
C ILE A 275 -2.78 35.29 -17.02
#